data_AF-V7BV01-F1
#
_entry.id   AF-V7BV01-F1
#
_cell.length_a   1.000
_cell.length_b   1.000
_cell.length_c   1.000
_cell.angle_alpha   90.00
_cell.angle_beta   90.00
_cell.angle_gamma   90.00
#
_symmetry.space_group_name_H-M   'P 1'
#
loop_
_entity.id
_entity.type
_entity.pdbx_description
1 polymer ?
#
loop_
_entity_poly.entity_id
_entity_poly.type
_entity_poly.pdbx_seq_one_letter_code
_entity_poly.pdbx_strand_id
1 'polypeptide(L)' 'FQELVIEGCLEKCEYVLAAKVATGMAERGFIPYIRVRQKIIEGLVSINEWKIACAVRQRFTALKS' A
#
# COMPACT_ATOMS: atom_id res chain seq x y z
N PHE A 1 -9.14 -7.55 -10.51
CA PHE A 1 -8.99 -6.26 -11.23
C PHE A 1 -8.48 -5.12 -10.36
N GLN A 2 -8.99 -4.97 -9.12
CA GLN A 2 -8.66 -3.81 -8.28
C GLN A 2 -7.17 -3.72 -7.88
N GLU A 3 -6.51 -4.86 -7.63
CA GLU A 3 -5.11 -4.90 -7.21
C GLU A 3 -4.10 -4.70 -8.35
N LEU A 4 -4.51 -4.92 -9.60
CA LEU A 4 -3.67 -4.70 -10.79
C LEU A 4 -3.16 -3.26 -10.86
N VAL A 5 -3.96 -2.30 -10.40
CA VAL A 5 -3.56 -0.88 -10.35
C VAL A 5 -2.40 -0.68 -9.37
N ILE A 6 -2.44 -1.37 -8.21
CA ILE A 6 -1.36 -1.31 -7.22
C ILE A 6 -0.11 -2.01 -7.77
N GLU A 7 -0.27 -3.18 -8.38
CA GLU A 7 0.84 -3.92 -8.97
C GLU A 7 1.53 -3.11 -10.07
N GLY A 8 0.77 -2.45 -10.95
CA GLY A 8 1.33 -1.54 -11.96
C GLY A 8 2.09 -0.36 -11.36
N CYS A 9 1.59 0.24 -10.27
CA CYS A 9 2.32 1.29 -9.54
C CYS A 9 3.64 0.74 -8.97
N LEU A 10 3.62 -0.47 -8.39
CA LEU A 10 4.81 -1.10 -7.81
C LEU A 10 5.86 -1.44 -8.87
N GLU A 11 5.46 -1.91 -10.05
CA GLU A 11 6.35 -2.16 -11.20
C GLU A 11 7.05 -0.90 -11.71
N LYS A 12 6.40 0.26 -11.58
CA LYS A 12 6.95 1.58 -11.93
C LYS A 12 7.65 2.29 -10.77
N CYS A 13 7.79 1.62 -9.62
CA CYS A 13 8.34 2.20 -8.39
C CYS A 13 7.57 3.43 -7.87
N GLU A 14 6.30 3.57 -8.24
CA GLU A 14 5.41 4.65 -7.81
C GLU A 14 4.82 4.34 -6.41
N TYR A 15 5.68 4.16 -5.42
CA TYR A 15 5.30 3.63 -4.10
C TYR A 15 4.29 4.51 -3.35
N VAL A 16 4.41 5.83 -3.46
CA VAL A 16 3.46 6.77 -2.86
C VAL A 16 2.07 6.67 -3.51
N LEU A 17 2.01 6.46 -4.83
CA LEU A 17 0.75 6.26 -5.54
C LEU A 17 0.14 4.90 -5.17
N ALA A 18 0.95 3.84 -5.16
CA ALA A 18 0.54 2.51 -4.72
C ALA A 18 -0.08 2.55 -3.31
N ALA A 19 0.53 3.28 -2.38
CA ALA A 19 0.04 3.47 -1.01
C ALA A 19 -1.31 4.21 -0.95
N LYS A 20 -1.49 5.26 -1.74
CA LYS A 20 -2.75 6.02 -1.81
C LYS A 20 -3.88 5.15 -2.35
N VAL A 21 -3.62 4.42 -3.43
CA VAL A 21 -4.60 3.49 -4.02
C VAL A 21 -4.98 2.40 -3.02
N ALA A 22 -3.99 1.77 -2.39
CA ALA A 22 -4.23 0.71 -1.40
C ALA A 22 -5.02 1.19 -0.18
N THR A 23 -4.75 2.42 0.29
CA THR A 23 -5.48 3.03 1.41
C THR A 23 -6.92 3.37 1.03
N GLY A 24 -7.13 3.95 -0.16
CA GLY A 24 -8.48 4.24 -0.67
C GLY A 24 -9.31 2.98 -0.96
N MET A 25 -8.67 1.89 -1.36
CA MET A 25 -9.32 0.58 -1.47
C MET A 25 -9.74 0.04 -0.10
N ALA A 26 -8.86 0.11 0.89
CA ALA A 26 -9.14 -0.30 2.26
C ALA A 26 -10.29 0.49 2.90
N GLU A 27 -10.38 1.80 2.64
CA GLU A 27 -11.51 2.63 3.06
C GLU A 27 -12.86 2.17 2.49
N ARG A 28 -12.84 1.51 1.32
CA ARG A 28 -14.03 0.95 0.66
C ARG A 28 -14.30 -0.51 1.03
N GLY A 29 -13.58 -1.04 2.02
CA GLY A 29 -13.75 -2.42 2.49
C GLY A 29 -12.95 -3.48 1.72
N PHE A 30 -12.08 -3.08 0.79
CA PHE A 30 -11.24 -4.00 0.03
C PHE A 30 -9.84 -4.06 0.65
N ILE A 31 -9.48 -5.22 1.20
CA ILE A 31 -8.19 -5.43 1.85
C ILE A 31 -7.21 -6.01 0.81
N PRO A 32 -6.11 -5.30 0.44
CA PRO A 32 -5.10 -5.84 -0.47
C PRO A 32 -4.39 -7.07 0.11
N TYR A 33 -3.87 -7.96 -0.74
CA TYR A 33 -3.16 -9.14 -0.26
C TYR A 33 -1.93 -8.76 0.58
N ILE A 34 -1.58 -9.64 1.52
CA ILE A 34 -0.45 -9.41 2.44
C ILE A 34 0.86 -9.09 1.71
N ARG A 35 1.13 -9.76 0.58
CA ARG A 35 2.33 -9.54 -0.23
C ARG A 35 2.37 -8.14 -0.84
N VAL A 36 1.24 -7.62 -1.32
CA VAL A 36 1.16 -6.27 -1.89
C VAL A 36 1.36 -5.22 -0.81
N ARG A 37 0.76 -5.42 0.38
CA ARG A 37 0.97 -4.53 1.53
C ARG A 37 2.45 -4.45 1.96
N GLN A 38 3.14 -5.58 1.99
CA GLN A 38 4.58 -5.63 2.31
C GLN A 38 5.41 -4.86 1.28
N LYS A 39 5.20 -5.11 -0.02
CA LYS A 39 5.90 -4.40 -1.11
C LYS A 39 5.72 -2.89 -1.05
N ILE A 40 4.52 -2.41 -0.72
CA ILE A 40 4.27 -0.96 -0.55
C ILE A 40 5.13 -0.41 0.59
N ILE A 41 5.15 -1.07 1.74
CA ILE A 41 5.92 -0.61 2.91
C ILE A 41 7.42 -0.62 2.59
N GLU A 42 7.94 -1.71 2.03
CA GLU A 42 9.34 -1.84 1.63
C GLU A 42 9.75 -0.76 0.60
N GLY A 43 8.89 -0.51 -0.39
CA GLY A 43 9.12 0.54 -1.39
C GLY A 43 9.11 1.96 -0.81
N LEU A 44 8.20 2.26 0.13
CA LEU A 44 8.20 3.56 0.80
C LEU A 44 9.46 3.76 1.67
N VAL A 45 9.90 2.70 2.36
CA VAL A 45 11.14 2.72 3.14
C VAL A 45 12.35 2.94 2.24
N SER A 46 12.40 2.30 1.07
CA SER A 46 13.54 2.42 0.15
C SER A 46 13.73 3.84 -0.41
N ILE A 47 12.65 4.63 -0.49
CA ILE A 47 12.69 6.04 -0.89
C ILE A 47 12.66 7.02 0.29
N ASN A 48 12.88 6.54 1.52
CA ASN A 48 12.92 7.34 2.75
C ASN A 48 11.59 8.04 3.14
N GLU A 49 10.45 7.56 2.60
CA GLU A 49 9.09 8.05 2.92
C GLU A 49 8.53 7.39 4.19
N TRP A 50 9.31 7.42 5.27
CA TRP A 50 9.03 6.71 6.53
C TRP A 50 7.70 7.10 7.18
N LYS A 51 7.31 8.38 7.08
CA LYS A 51 6.03 8.86 7.65
C LYS A 51 4.85 8.20 6.95
N ILE A 52 4.92 8.08 5.63
CA ILE A 52 3.89 7.41 4.82
C ILE A 52 3.90 5.91 5.12
N ALA A 53 5.07 5.29 5.17
CA ALA A 53 5.19 3.86 5.49
C ALA A 53 4.55 3.51 6.85
N CYS A 54 4.81 4.32 7.88
CA CYS A 54 4.20 4.15 9.19
C CYS A 54 2.68 4.32 9.18
N ALA A 55 2.17 5.36 8.51
CA ALA A 55 0.73 5.61 8.40
C ALA A 55 0.01 4.47 7.67
N VAL A 56 0.56 4.00 6.54
CA VAL A 56 0.01 2.88 5.76
C VAL A 56 0.01 1.60 6.58
N ARG A 57 1.11 1.30 7.30
CA ARG A 57 1.18 0.12 8.18
C ARG A 57 0.12 0.16 9.27
N GLN A 58 -0.04 1.30 9.96
CA GLN A 58 -1.07 1.48 10.98
C GLN A 58 -2.48 1.29 10.40
N ARG A 59 -2.73 1.83 9.21
CA ARG A 59 -4.00 1.64 8.52
C ARG A 59 -4.29 0.17 8.25
N PHE A 60 -3.32 -0.57 7.71
CA PHE A 60 -3.51 -1.99 7.44
C PHE A 60 -3.68 -2.85 8.69
N THR A 61 -3.03 -2.49 9.81
CA THR A 61 -3.25 -3.19 11.10
C THR A 61 -4.62 -2.93 11.71
N ALA A 62 -5.23 -1.78 11.40
CA ALA A 62 -6.57 -1.45 11.88
C ALA A 62 -7.68 -2.17 11.09
N LEU A 63 -7.37 -2.66 9.89
CA LEU A 63 -8.26 -3.52 9.12
C LEU A 63 -8.19 -4.92 9.74
N LYS A 64 -9.18 -5.27 10.56
CA LYS A 64 -9.37 -6.66 11.00
C LYS A 64 -9.61 -7.53 9.75
N SER A 65 -8.95 -8.70 9.73
CA SER A 65 -9.06 -9.68 8.65
C SER A 65 -10.41 -10.38 8.65
#